data_AF-A0A7V9NNR6-F1
#
_entry.id   AF-A0A7V9NNR6-F1
#
_cell.length_a   1.000
_cell.length_b   1.000
_cell.length_c   1.000
_cell.angle_alpha   90.00
_cell.angle_beta   90.00
_cell.angle_gamma   90.00
#
_symmetry.space_group_name_H-M   'P 1'
#
loop_
_entity.id
_entity.type
_entity.pdbx_description
1 polymer ?
#
loop_
_entity_poly.entity_id
_entity_poly.type
_entity_poly.pdbx_seq_one_letter_code
_entity_poly.pdbx_strand_id
1 'polypeptide(L)' 'AAVALVKAANLQSLAASTPLTVTDAMQIPVEWRGYVAVALQQNLLSTDGTNFAPSRPLTRIELAQAMNKLNHLAIQ' A
#
# COMPACT_ATOMS: atom_id res chain seq x y z
N ALA A 1 4.02 6.52 -2.71
CA ALA A 1 3.43 5.52 -3.62
C ALA A 1 2.12 4.93 -3.08
N ALA A 2 2.09 4.41 -1.84
CA ALA A 2 0.91 3.73 -1.27
C ALA A 2 -0.42 4.49 -1.42
N VAL A 3 -0.46 5.77 -1.02
CA VAL A 3 -1.66 6.61 -1.13
C VAL A 3 -2.17 6.71 -2.57
N ALA A 4 -1.28 6.85 -3.55
CA ALA A 4 -1.65 6.97 -4.96
C ALA A 4 -2.24 5.66 -5.50
N LEU A 5 -1.65 4.51 -5.15
CA LEU A 5 -2.13 3.19 -5.57
C LEU A 5 -3.52 2.89 -4.96
N VAL A 6 -3.73 3.20 -3.68
CA VAL A 6 -5.03 2.99 -3.03
C VAL A 6 -6.12 3.89 -3.60
N LYS A 7 -5.78 5.15 -3.92
CA LYS A 7 -6.70 6.06 -4.63
C LYS A 7 -7.01 5.58 -6.04
N ALA A 8 -6.01 5.09 -6.77
CA ALA A 8 -6.20 4.50 -8.10
C ALA A 8 -7.09 3.25 -8.06
N ALA A 9 -7.01 2.46 -6.99
CA ALA A 9 -7.89 1.32 -6.74
C ALA A 9 -9.30 1.71 -6.26
N ASN A 10 -9.55 3.00 -5.98
CA ASN A 10 -10.78 3.50 -5.36
C ASN A 10 -11.09 2.91 -3.96
N LEU A 11 -10.05 2.46 -3.24
CA LEU A 11 -10.17 1.79 -1.93
C LEU A 11 -9.93 2.74 -0.75
N GLN A 12 -10.01 4.06 -0.95
CA GLN A 12 -9.78 5.04 0.11
C GLN A 12 -10.74 4.91 1.31
N SER A 13 -11.94 4.33 1.12
CA SER A 13 -12.90 4.10 2.20
C SER A 13 -12.42 3.05 3.20
N LEU A 14 -11.69 2.01 2.75
CA LEU A 14 -11.14 0.99 3.63
C LEU A 14 -9.98 1.52 4.48
N ALA A 15 -9.28 2.55 4.01
CA ALA A 15 -8.12 3.10 4.70
C ALA A 15 -8.47 3.67 6.09
N ALA A 16 -9.72 4.09 6.33
CA ALA A 16 -10.15 4.59 7.63
C ALA A 16 -10.30 3.49 8.70
N SER A 17 -10.53 2.24 8.28
CA SER A 17 -10.86 1.12 9.17
C SER A 17 -9.78 0.05 9.29
N THR A 18 -8.76 0.06 8.42
CA THR A 18 -7.77 -1.02 8.38
C THR A 18 -6.58 -0.73 9.31
N PRO A 19 -6.34 -1.58 10.34
CA PRO A 19 -5.18 -1.44 11.21
C PRO A 19 -3.89 -1.85 10.50
N LEU A 20 -2.79 -1.19 10.82
CA LEU A 20 -1.48 -1.44 10.25
C LEU A 20 -0.63 -2.36 11.17
N THR A 21 -0.10 -3.45 10.63
CA THR A 21 0.66 -4.48 11.37
C THR A 21 2.15 -4.53 11.00
N VAL A 22 2.79 -3.38 10.76
CA VAL A 22 4.22 -3.29 10.41
C VAL A 22 5.05 -2.75 11.58
N THR A 23 6.29 -3.22 11.72
CA THR A 23 7.14 -2.88 12.87
C THR A 23 7.57 -1.40 12.86
N ASP A 24 7.68 -0.80 11.67
CA ASP A 24 7.98 0.62 11.45
C ASP A 24 6.75 1.50 11.30
N ALA A 25 5.59 1.09 11.84
CA ALA A 25 4.38 1.92 11.79
C ALA A 25 4.61 3.33 12.36
N MET A 26 5.55 3.49 13.30
CA MET A 26 5.93 4.79 13.86
C MET A 26 6.63 5.71 12.87
N GLN A 27 7.33 5.18 11.85
CA GLN A 27 7.96 5.99 10.80
C GLN A 27 6.95 6.50 9.76
N ILE A 28 5.73 5.98 9.78
CA ILE A 28 4.66 6.35 8.87
C ILE A 28 3.74 7.35 9.58
N PRO A 29 3.45 8.52 8.98
CA PRO A 29 2.47 9.47 9.51
C PRO A 29 1.10 8.81 9.73
N VAL A 30 0.41 9.18 10.80
CA VAL A 30 -0.86 8.56 11.25
C VAL A 30 -1.89 8.53 10.13
N GLU A 31 -2.00 9.64 9.39
CA GLU A 31 -2.91 9.85 8.28
C GLU A 31 -2.67 8.92 7.08
N TRP A 32 -1.47 8.34 6.96
CA TRP A 32 -1.10 7.45 5.86
C TRP A 32 -1.08 5.98 6.24
N ARG A 33 -1.10 5.64 7.54
CA ARG A 33 -1.05 4.25 8.03
C ARG A 33 -2.17 3.39 7.46
N GLY A 34 -3.38 3.94 7.40
CA GLY A 34 -4.54 3.27 6.82
C GLY A 34 -4.36 2.92 5.33
N TYR A 35 -3.80 3.86 4.55
CA TYR A 35 -3.51 3.62 3.14
C TYR A 35 -2.42 2.57 2.95
N VAL A 36 -1.39 2.57 3.80
CA VAL A 36 -0.36 1.53 3.76
C VAL A 36 -0.95 0.16 4.09
N ALA A 37 -1.82 0.08 5.11
CA ALA A 37 -2.46 -1.16 5.49
C ALA A 37 -3.33 -1.74 4.36
N VAL A 38 -4.12 -0.90 3.68
CA VAL A 38 -4.92 -1.33 2.51
C VAL A 38 -4.01 -1.76 1.35
N ALA A 39 -2.94 -1.02 1.07
CA ALA A 39 -2.00 -1.37 0.01
C ALA A 39 -1.35 -2.75 0.24
N LEU A 40 -1.03 -3.08 1.51
CA LEU A 40 -0.51 -4.38 1.89
C LEU A 40 -1.57 -5.48 1.81
N GLN A 41 -2.78 -5.22 2.31
CA GLN A 41 -3.90 -6.18 2.29
C GLN A 41 -4.27 -6.58 0.86
N GLN A 42 -4.28 -5.61 -0.06
CA GLN A 42 -4.59 -5.82 -1.47
C GLN A 42 -3.37 -6.28 -2.29
N ASN A 43 -2.24 -6.54 -1.61
CA ASN A 43 -0.98 -6.95 -2.22
C ASN A 43 -0.52 -6.02 -3.36
N LEU A 44 -0.82 -4.73 -3.24
CA LEU A 44 -0.38 -3.66 -4.16
C LEU A 44 1.06 -3.25 -3.85
N LEU A 45 1.47 -3.40 -2.60
CA LEU A 45 2.84 -3.22 -2.13
C LEU A 45 3.22 -4.41 -1.24
N SER A 46 4.53 -4.63 -1.14
CA SER A 46 5.10 -5.70 -0.32
C SER A 46 5.99 -5.11 0.78
N THR A 47 6.06 -5.80 1.91
CA THR A 47 7.01 -5.50 2.98
C THR A 47 8.33 -6.25 2.74
N ASP A 48 9.42 -5.72 3.28
CA ASP A 48 10.69 -6.44 3.37
C ASP A 48 10.75 -7.11 4.76
N GLY A 49 10.24 -8.34 4.82
CA GLY A 49 9.97 -9.02 6.09
C GLY A 49 8.85 -8.34 6.88
N THR A 50 9.17 -7.86 8.09
CA THR A 50 8.20 -7.21 8.99
C THR A 50 8.12 -5.69 8.80
N ASN A 51 8.97 -5.13 7.94
CA ASN A 51 9.14 -3.69 7.76
C ASN A 51 8.52 -3.20 6.45
N PHE A 52 7.80 -2.08 6.48
CA PHE A 52 7.33 -1.45 5.24
C PHE A 52 8.43 -0.63 4.54
N ALA A 53 9.35 -0.05 5.31
CA ALA A 53 10.41 0.85 4.88
C ALA A 53 9.89 2.04 4.06
N PRO A 54 9.17 3.01 4.68
CA PRO A 54 8.53 4.12 3.96
C PRO A 54 9.50 5.04 3.21
N SER A 55 10.78 5.07 3.62
CA SER A 55 11.84 5.85 2.97
C SER A 55 12.51 5.12 1.80
N ARG A 56 12.23 3.81 1.61
CA ARG A 56 12.81 3.03 0.51
C ARG A 56 12.17 3.45 -0.81
N PRO A 57 12.96 3.73 -1.85
CA PRO A 57 12.41 4.00 -3.17
C PRO A 57 11.74 2.75 -3.74
N LEU A 58 10.59 2.95 -4.40
CA LEU A 58 9.91 1.90 -5.14
C LEU A 58 10.69 1.58 -6.42
N THR A 59 10.96 0.30 -6.66
CA THR A 59 11.60 -0.15 -7.89
C THR A 59 10.60 -0.18 -9.06
N ARG A 60 11.11 -0.15 -10.30
CA ARG A 60 10.25 -0.23 -11.49
C ARG A 60 9.50 -1.56 -11.58
N ILE A 61 10.10 -2.66 -11.11
CA ILE A 61 9.47 -3.99 -11.10
C ILE A 61 8.29 -3.98 -10.13
N GLU A 62 8.47 -3.47 -8.92
CA GLU A 62 7.39 -3.36 -7.93
C GLU A 62 6.26 -2.46 -8.42
N LEU A 63 6.58 -1.36 -9.09
CA LEU A 63 5.57 -0.50 -9.72
C LEU A 63 4.79 -1.24 -10.81
N ALA A 64 5.46 -1.97 -11.70
CA ALA A 64 4.80 -2.74 -12.75
C ALA A 64 3.87 -3.82 -12.17
N GLN A 65 4.30 -4.50 -11.10
CA GLN A 65 3.48 -5.47 -10.38
C GLN A 65 2.23 -4.82 -9.78
N ALA A 66 2.39 -3.68 -9.11
CA ALA A 66 1.28 -2.91 -8.53
C ALA A 66 0.28 -2.47 -9.61
N MET A 67 0.78 -1.96 -10.74
CA MET A 67 -0.06 -1.56 -11.88
C MET A 67 -0.79 -2.73 -12.51
N ASN A 68 -0.13 -3.87 -12.69
CA ASN A 68 -0.78 -5.08 -13.21
C ASN A 68 -1.94 -5.51 -12.30
N LYS A 69 -1.72 -5.45 -10.97
CA LYS A 69 -2.74 -5.78 -9.98
C LYS A 69 -3.91 -4.81 -9.98
N LEU A 70 -3.64 -3.51 -10.11
CA LEU A 70 -4.66 -2.49 -10.27
C LEU A 70 -5.53 -2.75 -11.51
N ASN A 71 -4.93 -3.14 -12.63
CA ASN A 71 -5.68 -3.49 -13.83
C ASN A 71 -6.62 -4.68 -13.59
N HIS A 72 -6.16 -5.71 -12.86
CA HIS A 72 -7.03 -6.84 -12.49
C HIS A 72 -8.17 -6.44 -11.55
N LEU A 73 -7.93 -5.54 -10.59
CA LEU A 73 -8.96 -5.04 -9.68
C LEU A 73 -10.01 -4.17 -10.38
N ALA A 74 -9.63 -3.47 -11.46
CA ALA A 74 -10.55 -2.61 -12.23
C ALA A 74 -11.46 -3.38 -13.20
N ILE A 75 -11.13 -4.63 -13.52
CA ILE A 75 -11.88 -5.49 -14.46
C ILE A 75 -12.93 -6.35 -13.73
N GLN A 76 -12.86 -6.44 -12.39
CA GLN A 76 -13.81 -7.15 -11.54
C GLN A 76 -14.97 -6.25 -11.10
#